data_AF-A0A7C7DMP0-F1
#
_entry.id   AF-A0A7C7DMP0-F1
#
_cell.length_a   1.000
_cell.length_b   1.000
_cell.length_c   1.000
_cell.angle_alpha   90.00
_cell.angle_beta   90.00
_cell.angle_gamma   90.00
#
_symmetry.space_group_name_H-M   'P 1'
#
loop_
_entity.id
_entity.type
_entity.pdbx_description
1 polymer ?
#
loop_
_entity_poly.entity_id
_entity_poly.type
_entity_poly.pdbx_seq_one_letter_code
_entity_poly.pdbx_strand_id
1 'polypeptide(L)'
;MKPRSLDEALDALRSVAGGDEGYYEESGDHGTLKEADSGPSLEAKAGSGRVKVFIHAGGTDLLVKMRQVPRTFSAVHAWSKGDKDSCERIAVIDISGLRDLRGIRIRDGKIIIGALTTHAEIESSEIVRRHAPVLAAAASEIGSPQIRNRGTIGGNVCNASPAADLLPALVVYDAMLRLVRSTGSGVIEERVVPLDGFVRAPFTTVISPGEILTSVEVPVRGAFLGLYHAATLGITVAKSRFDDMDTNPAATGEPFWLAGYGKLGRRNALSISIASVALLLRIVPIAGRTYATGTPVPVGATGGPNRFRIDEARISIGAVTPRPIRFSKTEEILSGLVFGFDEDGQLDQAEVSGRIVVASRAAVDEMISMSGIRQSTPYKSVAVRGLFEQVLIGTLRLAANSWRK
;
A
#
# COMPACT_ATOMS: atom_id res chain seq x y z
N MET A 1 -9.27 -25.25 12.30
CA MET A 1 -7.96 -25.89 12.57
C MET A 1 -6.96 -24.82 12.96
N LYS A 2 -5.98 -25.13 13.81
CA LYS A 2 -4.89 -24.22 14.18
C LYS A 2 -3.54 -24.93 14.01
N PRO A 3 -2.93 -24.85 12.81
CA PRO A 3 -1.67 -25.53 12.53
C PRO A 3 -0.53 -24.99 13.39
N ARG A 4 0.48 -25.85 13.64
CA ARG A 4 1.70 -25.54 14.40
C ARG A 4 2.86 -25.15 13.51
N SER A 5 2.83 -25.53 12.23
CA SER A 5 3.82 -25.16 11.21
C SER A 5 3.16 -24.70 9.92
N LEU A 6 3.95 -24.10 9.03
CA LEU A 6 3.51 -23.76 7.68
C LEU A 6 3.13 -25.02 6.89
N ASP A 7 3.90 -26.10 7.01
CA ASP A 7 3.63 -27.37 6.32
C ASP A 7 2.26 -27.94 6.74
N GLU A 8 1.96 -27.94 8.04
CA GLU A 8 0.66 -28.38 8.54
C GLU A 8 -0.47 -27.48 8.02
N ALA A 9 -0.23 -26.18 7.87
CA ALA A 9 -1.21 -25.25 7.30
C ALA A 9 -1.46 -25.52 5.81
N LEU A 10 -0.40 -25.80 5.04
CA LEU A 10 -0.49 -26.09 3.62
C LEU A 10 -1.14 -27.45 3.35
N ASP A 11 -0.79 -28.47 4.14
CA ASP A 11 -1.42 -29.80 4.05
C ASP A 11 -2.89 -29.74 4.44
N ALA A 12 -3.25 -28.96 5.46
CA ALA A 12 -4.64 -28.70 5.82
C ALA A 12 -5.39 -28.00 4.69
N LEU A 13 -4.80 -26.98 4.08
CA LEU A 13 -5.42 -26.25 2.98
C LEU A 13 -5.61 -27.16 1.76
N ARG A 14 -4.62 -28.01 1.43
CA ARG A 14 -4.69 -29.02 0.36
C ARG A 14 -5.76 -30.08 0.64
N SER A 15 -5.83 -30.59 1.87
CA SER A 15 -6.81 -31.61 2.29
C SER A 15 -8.25 -31.08 2.17
N VAL A 16 -8.48 -29.82 2.55
CA VAL A 16 -9.80 -29.21 2.40
C VAL A 16 -10.06 -28.77 0.94
N ALA A 17 -8.99 -28.52 0.16
CA ALA A 17 -9.09 -28.09 -1.24
C ALA A 17 -9.49 -29.20 -2.24
N GLY A 18 -9.55 -30.47 -1.83
CA GLY A 18 -10.07 -31.58 -2.63
C GLY A 18 -9.03 -32.46 -3.35
N GLY A 19 -7.73 -32.25 -3.16
CA GLY A 19 -6.69 -33.01 -3.91
C GLY A 19 -6.76 -32.77 -5.42
N ASP A 20 -5.86 -33.39 -6.20
CA ASP A 20 -5.59 -33.11 -7.61
C ASP A 20 -6.77 -33.34 -8.61
N GLU A 21 -7.99 -33.61 -8.15
CA GLU A 21 -9.19 -33.89 -8.97
C GLU A 21 -10.31 -32.83 -8.87
N GLY A 22 -10.06 -31.69 -8.22
CA GLY A 22 -11.03 -30.60 -8.13
C GLY A 22 -11.16 -29.81 -9.45
N TYR A 23 -12.25 -30.02 -10.20
CA TYR A 23 -12.67 -29.08 -11.25
C TYR A 23 -13.15 -27.77 -10.60
N TYR A 24 -12.51 -26.66 -10.95
CA TYR A 24 -12.86 -25.31 -10.50
C TYR A 24 -13.62 -24.57 -11.60
N GLU A 25 -14.85 -24.13 -11.33
CA GLU A 25 -15.59 -23.25 -12.25
C GLU A 25 -15.01 -21.83 -12.16
N GLU A 26 -14.49 -21.31 -13.27
CA GLU A 26 -14.35 -19.87 -13.45
C GLU A 26 -15.76 -19.28 -13.50
N SER A 27 -16.14 -18.47 -12.50
CA SER A 27 -17.39 -17.73 -12.54
C SER A 27 -17.33 -16.73 -13.70
N GLY A 28 -18.05 -17.09 -14.77
CA GLY A 28 -18.14 -16.35 -16.02
C GLY A 28 -18.69 -14.94 -15.85
N ASP A 29 -18.22 -14.08 -16.76
CA ASP A 29 -18.63 -12.69 -16.98
C ASP A 29 -20.14 -12.58 -17.21
N HIS A 30 -20.89 -12.10 -16.20
CA HIS A 30 -22.26 -11.59 -16.40
C HIS A 30 -22.54 -10.34 -15.55
N GLY A 31 -22.59 -9.21 -16.26
CA GLY A 31 -23.43 -8.01 -16.11
C GLY A 31 -24.26 -7.78 -14.83
N THR A 32 -24.27 -6.48 -14.46
CA THR A 32 -25.05 -5.76 -13.45
C THR A 32 -24.55 -5.79 -12.00
N LEU A 33 -23.89 -4.68 -11.64
CA LEU A 33 -23.43 -4.31 -10.29
C LEU A 33 -24.58 -4.36 -9.26
N LYS A 34 -24.58 -5.40 -8.43
CA LYS A 34 -25.07 -5.31 -7.04
C LYS A 34 -23.87 -5.53 -6.13
N GLU A 35 -23.63 -4.57 -5.23
CA GLU A 35 -22.59 -4.62 -4.21
C GLU A 35 -22.73 -5.89 -3.36
N ALA A 36 -21.84 -6.87 -3.57
CA ALA A 36 -21.72 -8.07 -2.75
C ALA A 36 -20.24 -8.27 -2.36
N ASP A 37 -19.98 -7.94 -1.10
CA ASP A 37 -18.70 -7.97 -0.38
C ASP A 37 -18.24 -9.41 -0.09
N SER A 38 -17.78 -10.13 -1.13
CA SER A 38 -17.12 -11.42 -0.96
C SER A 38 -15.60 -11.21 -0.84
N GLY A 39 -15.09 -11.28 0.39
CA GLY A 39 -13.66 -11.33 0.69
C GLY A 39 -12.92 -12.48 -0.01
N PRO A 40 -11.58 -12.54 0.07
CA PRO A 40 -10.80 -13.66 -0.42
C PRO A 40 -11.26 -14.94 0.30
N SER A 41 -11.93 -15.81 -0.44
CA SER A 41 -12.33 -17.12 0.04
C SER A 41 -12.01 -18.10 -1.06
N LEU A 42 -11.33 -19.17 -0.70
CA LEU A 42 -11.00 -20.25 -1.62
C LEU A 42 -12.17 -21.24 -1.56
N GLU A 43 -12.82 -21.46 -2.70
CA GLU A 43 -13.85 -22.47 -2.84
C GLU A 43 -13.22 -23.76 -3.36
N ALA A 44 -13.54 -24.87 -2.69
CA ALA A 44 -13.04 -26.17 -3.06
C ALA A 44 -14.13 -27.24 -2.98
N LYS A 45 -14.17 -28.13 -3.98
CA LYS A 45 -14.97 -29.36 -3.94
C LYS A 45 -14.14 -30.45 -3.26
N ALA A 46 -14.53 -30.85 -2.05
CA ALA A 46 -14.15 -32.13 -1.48
C ALA A 46 -15.27 -33.14 -1.78
N GLY A 47 -14.95 -34.43 -1.90
CA GLY A 47 -15.92 -35.50 -2.16
C GLY A 47 -17.24 -35.34 -1.37
N SER A 48 -18.35 -35.43 -2.11
CA SER A 48 -19.76 -35.27 -1.72
C SER A 48 -20.22 -33.93 -1.07
N GLY A 49 -19.42 -32.85 -1.06
CA GLY A 49 -19.89 -31.54 -0.58
C GLY A 49 -18.93 -30.36 -0.78
N ARG A 50 -19.44 -29.17 -1.12
CA ARG A 50 -18.63 -27.94 -1.33
C ARG A 50 -18.19 -27.33 0.01
N VAL A 51 -16.88 -27.10 0.21
CA VAL A 51 -16.32 -26.49 1.43
C VAL A 51 -15.67 -25.15 1.11
N LYS A 52 -16.06 -24.10 1.85
CA LYS A 52 -15.45 -22.77 1.75
C LYS A 52 -14.40 -22.60 2.83
N VAL A 53 -13.16 -22.28 2.43
CA VAL A 53 -12.02 -22.17 3.35
C VAL A 53 -11.67 -20.71 3.59
N PHE A 54 -11.54 -20.34 4.85
CA PHE A 54 -11.03 -19.04 5.27
C PHE A 54 -9.71 -19.20 6.02
N ILE A 55 -8.73 -18.37 5.65
CA ILE A 55 -7.49 -18.22 6.40
C ILE A 55 -7.71 -17.13 7.45
N HIS A 56 -7.49 -17.47 8.72
CA HIS A 56 -7.57 -16.54 9.83
C HIS A 56 -6.16 -16.14 10.29
N ALA A 57 -5.86 -14.84 10.20
CA ALA A 57 -4.66 -14.22 10.75
C ALA A 57 -5.04 -13.33 11.95
N GLY A 58 -5.15 -12.01 11.74
CA GLY A 58 -5.57 -11.06 12.78
C GLY A 58 -7.06 -11.10 13.14
N GLY A 59 -7.90 -11.47 12.16
CA GLY A 59 -9.34 -11.58 12.31
C GLY A 59 -10.11 -10.25 12.31
N THR A 60 -9.43 -9.11 12.10
CA THR A 60 -10.04 -7.76 12.14
C THR A 60 -11.14 -7.58 11.10
N ASP A 61 -11.00 -8.20 9.93
CA ASP A 61 -11.98 -8.17 8.86
C ASP A 61 -12.86 -9.43 8.86
N LEU A 62 -12.23 -10.60 8.94
CA LEU A 62 -12.92 -11.90 8.85
C LEU A 62 -13.98 -12.09 9.95
N LEU A 63 -13.66 -11.76 11.21
CA LEU A 63 -14.59 -11.95 12.32
C LEU A 63 -15.77 -10.98 12.25
N VAL A 64 -15.56 -9.77 11.72
CA VAL A 64 -16.64 -8.80 11.50
C VAL A 64 -17.59 -9.33 10.43
N LYS A 65 -17.04 -9.81 9.30
CA LYS A 65 -17.84 -10.41 8.22
C LYS A 65 -18.62 -11.64 8.74
N MET A 66 -17.99 -12.51 9.53
CA MET A 66 -18.66 -13.67 10.16
C MET A 66 -19.79 -13.26 11.10
N ARG A 67 -19.66 -12.15 11.83
CA ARG A 67 -20.70 -11.64 12.74
C ARG A 67 -21.89 -11.01 12.00
N GLN A 68 -21.66 -10.39 10.85
CA GLN A 68 -22.70 -9.71 10.06
C GLN A 68 -23.67 -10.68 9.37
N VAL A 69 -23.34 -11.97 9.34
CA VAL A 69 -24.21 -13.01 8.79
C VAL A 69 -25.40 -13.26 9.74
N PRO A 70 -26.66 -13.10 9.27
CA PRO A 70 -27.84 -13.29 10.12
C PRO A 70 -27.87 -14.68 10.74
N ARG A 71 -28.04 -14.78 12.07
CA ARG A 71 -28.10 -16.06 12.80
C ARG A 71 -29.26 -16.98 12.37
N THR A 72 -30.25 -16.43 11.68
CA THR A 72 -31.42 -17.14 11.14
C THR A 72 -31.17 -17.80 9.78
N PHE A 73 -30.08 -17.43 9.10
CA PHE A 73 -29.56 -18.15 7.95
C PHE A 73 -28.44 -19.07 8.43
N SER A 74 -28.40 -20.31 7.95
CA SER A 74 -27.17 -21.11 8.08
C SER A 74 -26.04 -20.27 7.47
N ALA A 75 -24.97 -20.00 8.23
CA ALA A 75 -23.90 -19.11 7.76
C ALA A 75 -23.42 -19.52 6.37
N VAL A 76 -23.33 -20.83 6.16
CA VAL A 76 -23.10 -21.54 4.92
C VAL A 76 -23.92 -21.01 3.72
N HIS A 77 -25.21 -20.71 3.88
CA HIS A 77 -26.08 -20.18 2.81
C HIS A 77 -25.87 -18.68 2.53
N ALA A 78 -25.55 -17.89 3.56
CA ALA A 78 -25.33 -16.45 3.39
C ALA A 78 -24.02 -16.15 2.64
N TRP A 79 -23.01 -17.01 2.83
CA TRP A 79 -21.71 -16.93 2.15
C TRP A 79 -21.70 -17.57 0.74
N SER A 80 -22.86 -18.07 0.29
CA SER A 80 -23.08 -18.72 -1.00
C SER A 80 -23.88 -17.88 -1.99
N LYS A 81 -24.26 -16.64 -1.63
CA LYS A 81 -25.23 -15.85 -2.41
C LYS A 81 -24.68 -15.43 -3.78
N GLY A 82 -25.12 -16.15 -4.80
CA GLY A 82 -24.82 -15.94 -6.22
C GLY A 82 -24.77 -17.26 -6.99
N ASP A 83 -24.42 -18.34 -6.29
CA ASP A 83 -24.35 -19.68 -6.87
C ASP A 83 -25.56 -20.52 -6.43
N LYS A 84 -26.21 -21.19 -7.39
CA LYS A 84 -27.33 -22.11 -7.11
C LYS A 84 -26.86 -23.37 -6.39
N ASP A 85 -25.55 -23.59 -6.33
CA ASP A 85 -24.92 -24.71 -5.65
C ASP A 85 -24.36 -24.27 -4.30
N SER A 86 -25.23 -24.36 -3.27
CA SER A 86 -24.91 -23.98 -1.90
C SER A 86 -23.63 -24.66 -1.40
N CYS A 87 -22.65 -23.88 -0.96
CA CYS A 87 -21.60 -24.37 -0.06
C CYS A 87 -22.27 -25.17 1.07
N GLU A 88 -21.66 -26.24 1.58
CA GLU A 88 -22.27 -27.08 2.62
C GLU A 88 -21.56 -26.95 3.97
N ARG A 89 -20.27 -26.57 3.97
CA ARG A 89 -19.44 -26.43 5.18
C ARG A 89 -18.46 -25.27 5.08
N ILE A 90 -18.15 -24.65 6.23
CA ILE A 90 -17.12 -23.61 6.35
C ILE A 90 -15.94 -24.17 7.14
N ALA A 91 -14.74 -24.04 6.60
CA ALA A 91 -13.49 -24.35 7.29
C ALA A 91 -12.71 -23.06 7.58
N VAL A 92 -12.13 -22.97 8.78
CA VAL A 92 -11.24 -21.87 9.16
C VAL A 92 -9.89 -22.45 9.55
N ILE A 93 -8.84 -21.98 8.89
CA ILE A 93 -7.44 -22.32 9.20
C ILE A 93 -6.82 -21.11 9.89
N ASP A 94 -6.59 -21.21 11.20
CA ASP A 94 -6.00 -20.16 12.01
C ASP A 94 -4.47 -20.22 11.97
N ILE A 95 -3.88 -19.42 11.10
CA ILE A 95 -2.42 -19.31 10.96
C ILE A 95 -1.81 -18.32 11.96
N SER A 96 -2.60 -17.66 12.82
CA SER A 96 -2.09 -16.64 13.76
C SER A 96 -0.97 -17.12 14.70
N GLY A 97 -0.84 -18.44 14.89
CA GLY A 97 0.21 -19.06 15.71
C GLY A 97 1.56 -19.26 15.00
N LEU A 98 1.63 -19.10 13.68
CA LEU A 98 2.82 -19.42 12.88
C LEU A 98 3.86 -18.29 12.97
N ARG A 99 4.72 -18.36 14.00
CA ARG A 99 5.70 -17.31 14.31
C ARG A 99 6.69 -17.02 13.17
N ASP A 100 7.01 -18.01 12.35
CA ASP A 100 7.96 -17.87 11.23
C ASP A 100 7.43 -16.96 10.11
N LEU A 101 6.11 -16.76 10.06
CA LEU A 101 5.45 -15.82 9.14
C LEU A 101 5.37 -14.40 9.70
N ARG A 102 6.01 -14.11 10.84
CA ARG A 102 6.00 -12.80 11.51
C ARG A 102 7.41 -12.24 11.57
N GLY A 103 7.51 -10.91 11.48
CA GLY A 103 8.77 -10.19 11.66
C GLY A 103 9.24 -9.49 10.40
N ILE A 104 10.25 -8.64 10.58
CA ILE A 104 10.78 -7.74 9.57
C ILE A 104 12.29 -7.90 9.57
N ARG A 105 12.88 -8.12 8.39
CA ARG A 105 14.32 -8.25 8.22
C ARG A 105 14.76 -7.69 6.87
N ILE A 106 16.03 -7.32 6.75
CA ILE A 106 16.64 -6.99 5.46
C ILE A 106 17.35 -8.23 4.93
N ARG A 107 17.13 -8.57 3.66
CA ARG A 107 17.85 -9.63 2.95
C ARG A 107 17.92 -9.26 1.47
N ASP A 108 19.09 -9.43 0.85
CA ASP A 108 19.28 -9.26 -0.61
C ASP A 108 18.78 -7.88 -1.14
N GLY A 109 19.04 -6.80 -0.40
CA GLY A 109 18.59 -5.45 -0.77
C GLY A 109 17.08 -5.21 -0.65
N LYS A 110 16.35 -6.10 0.03
CA LYS A 110 14.90 -5.99 0.26
C LYS A 110 14.57 -6.05 1.74
N ILE A 111 13.52 -5.34 2.13
CA ILE A 111 12.82 -5.54 3.39
C ILE A 111 11.85 -6.69 3.19
N ILE A 112 12.05 -7.78 3.92
CA ILE A 112 11.14 -8.93 3.97
C ILE A 112 10.24 -8.77 5.18
N ILE A 113 8.94 -8.63 4.95
CA ILE A 113 7.91 -8.48 5.98
C ILE A 113 7.05 -9.75 5.97
N GLY A 114 7.11 -10.54 7.05
CA GLY A 114 6.28 -11.74 7.17
C GLY A 114 4.79 -11.40 7.13
N ALA A 115 3.97 -12.23 6.49
CA ALA A 115 2.54 -11.99 6.29
C ALA A 115 1.73 -11.79 7.59
N LEU A 116 2.20 -12.34 8.72
CA LEU A 116 1.59 -12.19 10.04
C LEU A 116 2.15 -11.02 10.86
N THR A 117 3.05 -10.23 10.29
CA THR A 117 3.51 -8.98 10.91
C THR A 117 2.34 -8.01 11.04
N THR A 118 2.14 -7.50 12.25
CA THR A 118 0.99 -6.64 12.54
C THR A 118 1.23 -5.20 12.08
N HIS A 119 0.16 -4.43 11.91
CA HIS A 119 0.29 -3.01 11.58
C HIS A 119 1.07 -2.25 12.67
N ALA A 120 0.89 -2.62 13.94
CA ALA A 120 1.64 -2.05 15.06
C ALA A 120 3.15 -2.34 15.00
N GLU A 121 3.54 -3.53 14.51
CA GLU A 121 4.95 -3.86 14.30
C GLU A 121 5.54 -3.12 13.11
N ILE A 122 4.74 -2.91 12.07
CA ILE A 122 5.18 -2.16 10.87
C ILE A 122 5.36 -0.68 11.20
N GLU A 123 4.42 -0.04 11.93
CA GLU A 123 4.53 1.38 12.29
C GLU A 123 5.75 1.66 13.19
N SER A 124 6.08 0.73 14.09
CA SER A 124 7.14 0.90 15.09
C SER A 124 8.52 0.38 14.64
N SER A 125 8.58 -0.40 13.55
CA SER A 125 9.82 -0.98 13.03
C SER A 125 10.80 0.09 12.59
N GLU A 126 12.01 0.05 13.15
CA GLU A 126 13.11 0.92 12.71
C GLU A 126 13.49 0.64 11.25
N ILE A 127 13.51 -0.63 10.84
CA ILE A 127 13.80 -1.02 9.45
C ILE A 127 12.79 -0.37 8.49
N VAL A 128 11.49 -0.49 8.77
CA VAL A 128 10.45 0.07 7.89
C VAL A 128 10.48 1.60 7.93
N ARG A 129 10.58 2.22 9.11
CA ARG A 129 10.68 3.68 9.21
C ARG A 129 11.89 4.23 8.46
N ARG A 130 13.00 3.51 8.47
CA ARG A 130 14.25 3.90 7.82
C ARG A 130 14.22 3.67 6.31
N HIS A 131 13.62 2.60 5.80
CA HIS A 131 13.76 2.23 4.39
C HIS A 131 12.46 2.27 3.59
N ALA A 132 11.31 2.26 4.28
CA ALA A 132 9.99 2.32 3.69
C ALA A 132 9.01 3.19 4.52
N PRO A 133 9.33 4.48 4.79
CA PRO A 133 8.53 5.34 5.68
C PRO A 133 7.08 5.54 5.25
N VAL A 134 6.76 5.51 3.95
CA VAL A 134 5.36 5.61 3.49
C VAL A 134 4.55 4.42 4.04
N LEU A 135 5.16 3.24 4.13
CA LEU A 135 4.52 2.05 4.69
C LEU A 135 4.33 2.15 6.21
N ALA A 136 5.32 2.67 6.93
CA ALA A 136 5.19 2.93 8.36
C ALA A 136 4.07 3.96 8.65
N ALA A 137 4.03 5.05 7.87
CA ALA A 137 2.98 6.06 7.97
C ALA A 137 1.59 5.51 7.64
N ALA A 138 1.46 4.70 6.59
CA ALA A 138 0.19 4.06 6.26
C ALA A 138 -0.28 3.12 7.38
N ALA A 139 0.65 2.34 7.96
CA ALA A 139 0.34 1.43 9.06
C ALA A 139 -0.16 2.16 10.31
N SER A 140 0.37 3.35 10.64
CA SER A 140 -0.06 4.12 11.82
C SER A 140 -1.46 4.70 11.72
N GLU A 141 -1.94 4.90 10.49
CA GLU A 141 -3.26 5.46 10.20
C GLU A 141 -4.38 4.40 10.12
N ILE A 142 -4.05 3.12 10.32
CA ILE A 142 -5.02 2.03 10.28
C ILE A 142 -5.74 1.92 11.61
N GLY A 143 -7.06 2.14 11.62
CA GLY A 143 -7.95 1.80 12.71
C GLY A 143 -7.48 2.29 14.09
N SER A 144 -7.95 1.65 15.16
CA SER A 144 -7.46 1.91 16.51
C SER A 144 -6.18 1.10 16.81
N PRO A 145 -5.42 1.44 17.88
CA PRO A 145 -4.29 0.62 18.31
C PRO A 145 -4.64 -0.87 18.52
N GLN A 146 -5.85 -1.16 18.98
CA GLN A 146 -6.34 -2.55 19.14
C GLN A 146 -6.49 -3.27 17.79
N ILE A 147 -6.95 -2.56 16.76
CA ILE A 147 -6.99 -3.08 15.39
C ILE A 147 -5.55 -3.28 14.91
N ARG A 148 -4.64 -2.32 15.11
CA ARG A 148 -3.24 -2.43 14.64
C ARG A 148 -2.45 -3.55 15.31
N ASN A 149 -2.73 -3.83 16.58
CA ASN A 149 -2.11 -4.92 17.32
C ASN A 149 -2.57 -6.32 16.86
N ARG A 150 -3.62 -6.40 16.03
CA ARG A 150 -4.15 -7.67 15.52
C ARG A 150 -4.08 -7.78 14.00
N GLY A 151 -4.45 -6.73 13.29
CA GLY A 151 -4.44 -6.65 11.82
C GLY A 151 -3.03 -6.88 11.30
N THR A 152 -2.92 -7.69 10.25
CA THR A 152 -1.65 -8.13 9.67
C THR A 152 -1.51 -7.61 8.26
N ILE A 153 -0.27 -7.41 7.79
CA ILE A 153 -0.02 -7.02 6.40
C ILE A 153 -0.59 -8.03 5.41
N GLY A 154 -0.44 -9.34 5.67
CA GLY A 154 -0.96 -10.38 4.80
C GLY A 154 -2.48 -10.38 4.77
N GLY A 155 -3.14 -10.22 5.91
CA GLY A 155 -4.59 -10.04 5.97
C GLY A 155 -5.06 -8.81 5.19
N ASN A 156 -4.35 -7.69 5.28
CA ASN A 156 -4.68 -6.46 4.56
C ASN A 156 -4.55 -6.61 3.04
N VAL A 157 -3.43 -7.19 2.58
CA VAL A 157 -3.15 -7.46 1.17
C VAL A 157 -4.13 -8.48 0.58
N CYS A 158 -4.32 -9.62 1.25
CA CYS A 158 -5.22 -10.67 0.77
C CYS A 158 -6.69 -10.22 0.82
N ASN A 159 -7.12 -9.47 1.84
CA ASN A 159 -8.49 -8.93 1.89
C ASN A 159 -8.79 -8.02 0.70
N ALA A 160 -7.76 -7.37 0.13
CA ALA A 160 -7.87 -6.62 -1.12
C ALA A 160 -9.02 -5.60 -1.14
N SER A 161 -9.28 -4.98 0.02
CA SER A 161 -10.27 -3.91 0.10
C SER A 161 -9.77 -2.71 -0.71
N PRO A 162 -10.61 -2.06 -1.52
CA PRO A 162 -10.23 -0.81 -2.20
C PRO A 162 -9.80 0.29 -1.23
N ALA A 163 -10.27 0.24 0.02
CA ALA A 163 -9.95 1.20 1.06
C ALA A 163 -8.81 0.73 1.99
N ALA A 164 -8.08 -0.32 1.64
CA ALA A 164 -6.95 -0.80 2.42
C ALA A 164 -5.77 0.18 2.34
N ASP A 165 -5.37 0.69 3.50
CA ASP A 165 -4.36 1.76 3.59
C ASP A 165 -2.94 1.33 3.21
N LEU A 166 -2.56 0.05 3.41
CA LEU A 166 -1.21 -0.40 3.06
C LEU A 166 -1.01 -0.59 1.56
N LEU A 167 -2.07 -0.87 0.79
CA LEU A 167 -1.96 -1.15 -0.63
C LEU A 167 -1.31 0.01 -1.44
N PRO A 168 -1.76 1.27 -1.36
CA PRO A 168 -1.10 2.37 -2.07
C PRO A 168 0.34 2.59 -1.60
N ALA A 169 0.63 2.40 -0.31
CA ALA A 169 1.99 2.50 0.22
C ALA A 169 2.92 1.40 -0.33
N LEU A 170 2.42 0.18 -0.48
CA LEU A 170 3.18 -0.93 -1.06
C LEU A 170 3.38 -0.77 -2.58
N VAL A 171 2.39 -0.20 -3.28
CA VAL A 171 2.50 0.05 -4.73
C VAL A 171 3.63 1.01 -5.06
N VAL A 172 3.82 2.11 -4.31
CA VAL A 172 4.91 3.05 -4.61
C VAL A 172 6.30 2.43 -4.42
N TYR A 173 6.41 1.35 -3.65
CA TYR A 173 7.65 0.58 -3.50
C TYR A 173 7.79 -0.60 -4.47
N ASP A 174 6.86 -0.82 -5.41
CA ASP A 174 6.82 -2.01 -6.27
C ASP A 174 6.87 -3.32 -5.47
N ALA A 175 6.04 -3.42 -4.43
CA ALA A 175 6.06 -4.58 -3.54
C ALA A 175 5.86 -5.91 -4.30
N MET A 176 6.59 -6.93 -3.87
CA MET A 176 6.51 -8.31 -4.35
C MET A 176 5.90 -9.19 -3.26
N LEU A 177 5.09 -10.17 -3.66
CA LEU A 177 4.31 -11.03 -2.79
C LEU A 177 4.76 -12.47 -2.97
N ARG A 178 5.20 -13.11 -1.88
CA ARG A 178 5.65 -14.50 -1.88
C ARG A 178 4.51 -15.42 -1.46
N LEU A 179 4.11 -16.29 -2.37
CA LEU A 179 3.04 -17.26 -2.19
C LEU A 179 3.65 -18.65 -2.18
N VAL A 180 3.15 -19.52 -1.32
CA VAL A 180 3.56 -20.92 -1.26
C VAL A 180 2.36 -21.84 -1.30
N ARG A 181 2.50 -23.02 -1.90
CA ARG A 181 1.50 -24.10 -1.89
C ARG A 181 2.18 -25.45 -1.71
N SER A 182 1.48 -26.40 -1.10
CA SER A 182 1.92 -27.81 -1.06
C SER A 182 1.36 -28.54 -2.28
N THR A 183 2.20 -29.24 -3.04
CA THR A 183 1.78 -30.16 -4.11
C THR A 183 1.58 -31.58 -3.59
N GLY A 184 1.82 -31.82 -2.30
CA GLY A 184 1.87 -33.15 -1.70
C GLY A 184 3.27 -33.74 -1.60
N SER A 185 3.38 -34.89 -0.95
CA SER A 185 4.65 -35.60 -0.71
C SER A 185 5.75 -34.75 -0.03
N GLY A 186 5.36 -33.70 0.70
CA GLY A 186 6.29 -32.79 1.36
C GLY A 186 6.93 -31.74 0.44
N VAL A 187 6.47 -31.60 -0.81
CA VAL A 187 6.99 -30.62 -1.76
C VAL A 187 6.21 -29.32 -1.64
N ILE A 188 6.94 -28.23 -1.39
CA ILE A 188 6.40 -26.87 -1.34
C ILE A 188 6.84 -26.13 -2.60
N GLU A 189 5.87 -25.70 -3.39
CA GLU A 189 6.10 -24.79 -4.50
C GLU A 189 5.98 -23.35 -4.01
N GLU A 190 6.86 -22.50 -4.53
CA GLU A 190 6.87 -21.08 -4.25
C GLU A 190 6.76 -20.29 -5.55
N ARG A 191 5.98 -19.21 -5.51
CA ARG A 191 6.05 -18.17 -6.54
C ARG A 191 6.08 -16.78 -5.91
N VAL A 192 6.71 -15.86 -6.62
CA VAL A 192 6.73 -14.44 -6.28
C VAL A 192 5.99 -13.67 -7.37
N VAL A 193 5.04 -12.82 -6.98
CA VAL A 193 4.26 -12.00 -7.90
C VAL A 193 4.31 -10.52 -7.50
N PRO A 194 4.30 -9.58 -8.46
CA PRO A 194 4.15 -8.17 -8.14
C PRO A 194 2.78 -7.90 -7.49
N LEU A 195 2.73 -6.92 -6.59
CA LEU A 195 1.47 -6.40 -6.05
C LEU A 195 0.61 -5.79 -7.17
N ASP A 196 1.26 -5.14 -8.14
CA ASP A 196 0.60 -4.73 -9.38
C ASP A 196 0.14 -5.97 -10.16
N GLY A 197 -1.17 -6.09 -10.37
CA GLY A 197 -1.79 -7.30 -10.93
C GLY A 197 -2.17 -8.37 -9.91
N PHE A 198 -1.78 -8.27 -8.63
CA PHE A 198 -2.22 -9.21 -7.60
C PHE A 198 -3.70 -9.06 -7.26
N VAL A 199 -4.19 -7.82 -7.15
CA VAL A 199 -5.61 -7.50 -6.93
C VAL A 199 -6.29 -7.34 -8.28
N ARG A 200 -7.25 -8.22 -8.60
CA ARG A 200 -7.99 -8.20 -9.88
C ARG A 200 -9.22 -7.29 -9.83
N ALA A 201 -9.87 -7.26 -8.69
CA ALA A 201 -11.06 -6.46 -8.41
C ALA A 201 -11.17 -6.26 -6.88
N PRO A 202 -12.05 -5.38 -6.39
CA PRO A 202 -12.34 -5.29 -4.96
C PRO A 202 -12.54 -6.67 -4.35
N PHE A 203 -11.80 -6.96 -3.28
CA PHE A 203 -11.86 -8.23 -2.54
C PHE A 203 -11.45 -9.50 -3.31
N THR A 204 -10.95 -9.35 -4.54
CA THR A 204 -10.58 -10.45 -5.44
C THR A 204 -9.10 -10.38 -5.79
N THR A 205 -8.36 -11.48 -5.58
CA THR A 205 -6.92 -11.56 -5.86
C THR A 205 -6.59 -12.68 -6.85
N VAL A 206 -5.33 -12.79 -7.23
CA VAL A 206 -4.77 -13.88 -8.06
C VAL A 206 -4.27 -15.07 -7.22
N ILE A 207 -4.52 -15.08 -5.91
CA ILE A 207 -4.16 -16.22 -5.06
C ILE A 207 -4.92 -17.47 -5.52
N SER A 208 -4.19 -18.56 -5.74
CA SER A 208 -4.76 -19.82 -6.19
C SER A 208 -5.21 -20.67 -5.01
N PRO A 209 -6.12 -21.65 -5.23
CA PRO A 209 -6.41 -22.67 -4.23
C PRO A 209 -5.13 -23.33 -3.71
N GLY A 210 -5.05 -23.55 -2.40
CA GLY A 210 -3.85 -24.12 -1.78
C GLY A 210 -2.73 -23.13 -1.48
N GLU A 211 -2.82 -21.87 -1.93
CA GLU A 211 -1.77 -20.89 -1.69
C GLU A 211 -1.94 -20.11 -0.39
N ILE A 212 -0.81 -19.85 0.26
CA ILE A 212 -0.69 -18.97 1.42
C ILE A 212 0.34 -17.88 1.12
N LEU A 213 -0.03 -16.62 1.37
CA LEU A 213 0.91 -15.50 1.39
C LEU A 213 1.82 -15.59 2.61
N THR A 214 3.13 -15.70 2.40
CA THR A 214 4.12 -15.86 3.47
C THR A 214 4.89 -14.58 3.76
N SER A 215 5.15 -13.76 2.75
CA SER A 215 5.79 -12.46 2.94
C SER A 215 5.45 -11.42 1.88
N VAL A 216 5.56 -10.16 2.27
CA VAL A 216 5.59 -8.99 1.40
C VAL A 216 7.02 -8.46 1.39
N GLU A 217 7.57 -8.23 0.20
CA GLU A 217 8.93 -7.76 0.00
C GLU A 217 8.91 -6.39 -0.66
N VAL A 218 9.65 -5.43 -0.11
CA VAL A 218 9.86 -4.12 -0.74
C VAL A 218 11.36 -3.84 -0.86
N PRO A 219 11.83 -3.17 -1.94
CA PRO A 219 13.22 -2.80 -2.07
C PRO A 219 13.64 -1.85 -0.94
N VAL A 220 14.87 -2.00 -0.46
CA VAL A 220 15.49 -1.03 0.45
C VAL A 220 15.78 0.24 -0.34
N ARG A 221 15.18 1.37 0.06
CA ARG A 221 15.40 2.67 -0.56
C ARG A 221 15.95 3.68 0.44
N GLY A 222 17.27 3.91 0.44
CA GLY A 222 17.95 4.92 1.27
C GLY A 222 17.64 4.84 2.77
N ALA A 223 18.18 5.75 3.58
CA ALA A 223 17.92 5.80 5.02
C ALA A 223 17.12 7.05 5.43
N PHE A 224 15.80 6.98 5.50
CA PHE A 224 14.92 8.10 5.85
C PHE A 224 15.13 8.67 7.27
N LEU A 225 15.37 9.98 7.33
CA LEU A 225 15.42 10.85 8.49
C LEU A 225 14.00 11.08 9.03
N GLY A 226 13.50 10.11 9.80
CA GLY A 226 12.31 10.25 10.62
C GLY A 226 11.00 10.41 9.84
N LEU A 227 9.89 10.22 10.56
CA LEU A 227 8.55 10.52 10.08
C LEU A 227 8.11 11.84 10.74
N TYR A 228 7.71 12.82 9.94
CA TYR A 228 7.14 14.07 10.40
C TYR A 228 5.63 14.03 10.17
N HIS A 229 4.85 14.00 11.25
CA HIS A 229 3.40 14.00 11.17
C HIS A 229 2.84 15.41 11.40
N ALA A 230 2.28 16.02 10.36
CA ALA A 230 1.50 17.24 10.45
C ALA A 230 0.07 16.90 10.91
N ALA A 231 -0.11 16.80 12.23
CA ALA A 231 -1.37 16.36 12.86
C ALA A 231 -2.60 17.16 12.42
N THR A 232 -2.44 18.46 12.12
CA THR A 232 -3.52 19.34 11.64
C THR A 232 -4.04 18.97 10.25
N LEU A 233 -3.23 18.26 9.46
CA LEU A 233 -3.52 17.92 8.06
C LEU A 233 -3.65 16.40 7.84
N GLY A 234 -3.31 15.56 8.82
CA GLY A 234 -3.33 14.10 8.66
C GLY A 234 -2.30 13.60 7.65
N ILE A 235 -1.15 14.27 7.60
CA ILE A 235 -0.08 14.02 6.61
C ILE A 235 1.20 13.64 7.33
N THR A 236 1.82 12.56 6.90
CA THR A 236 3.11 12.09 7.36
C THR A 236 4.12 12.15 6.22
N VAL A 237 5.26 12.81 6.43
CA VAL A 237 6.32 12.95 5.42
C VAL A 237 7.67 12.50 5.98
N ALA A 238 8.58 12.07 5.12
CA ALA A 238 9.93 11.62 5.48
C ALA A 238 10.94 11.90 4.35
N LYS A 239 12.22 12.03 4.68
CA LYS A 239 13.31 12.31 3.71
C LYS A 239 14.48 11.35 3.89
N SER A 240 15.09 10.80 2.84
CA SER A 240 16.29 9.94 2.92
C SER A 240 17.58 10.68 3.30
N ARG A 241 18.45 9.98 4.03
CA ARG A 241 19.87 10.22 4.34
C ARG A 241 20.68 9.15 3.59
N PHE A 242 21.89 9.50 3.17
CA PHE A 242 22.88 8.51 2.73
C PHE A 242 23.60 7.93 3.95
N ASP A 243 24.02 6.67 3.86
CA ASP A 243 24.54 5.88 5.00
C ASP A 243 25.94 6.31 5.50
N ASP A 244 26.54 7.38 4.97
CA ASP A 244 27.79 7.95 5.48
C ASP A 244 27.59 9.28 6.21
N MET A 245 28.39 9.48 7.26
CA MET A 245 28.20 10.45 8.35
C MET A 245 27.95 11.92 7.94
N ASP A 246 27.26 12.62 8.85
CA ASP A 246 27.13 14.08 9.06
C ASP A 246 26.82 15.02 7.89
N THR A 247 26.59 14.51 6.68
CA THR A 247 26.39 15.34 5.50
C THR A 247 24.93 15.40 5.07
N ASN A 248 24.49 16.63 4.85
CA ASN A 248 23.21 16.96 4.26
C ASN A 248 23.19 16.52 2.78
N PRO A 249 22.24 15.68 2.33
CA PRO A 249 22.17 15.23 0.92
C PRO A 249 22.04 16.38 -0.09
N ALA A 250 21.49 17.53 0.31
CA ALA A 250 21.45 18.71 -0.55
C ALA A 250 22.82 19.40 -0.69
N ALA A 251 23.74 19.16 0.24
CA ALA A 251 25.11 19.66 0.20
C ALA A 251 26.05 18.74 -0.58
N THR A 252 25.75 17.43 -0.69
CA THR A 252 26.57 16.49 -1.46
C THR A 252 26.30 16.56 -2.97
N GLY A 253 25.18 17.15 -3.39
CA GLY A 253 24.76 17.19 -4.79
C GLY A 253 24.17 15.86 -5.30
N GLU A 254 24.07 14.84 -4.44
CA GLU A 254 23.59 13.52 -4.83
C GLU A 254 22.05 13.41 -4.82
N PRO A 255 21.46 12.54 -5.67
CA PRO A 255 20.02 12.31 -5.66
C PRO A 255 19.54 11.64 -4.37
N PHE A 256 18.42 12.10 -3.79
CA PHE A 256 17.82 11.53 -2.59
C PHE A 256 16.31 11.30 -2.76
N TRP A 257 15.71 10.50 -1.87
CA TRP A 257 14.27 10.23 -1.87
C TRP A 257 13.53 11.09 -0.85
N LEU A 258 12.38 11.62 -1.27
CA LEU A 258 11.36 12.15 -0.39
C LEU A 258 10.15 11.22 -0.40
N ALA A 259 9.53 11.07 0.76
CA ALA A 259 8.39 10.20 0.99
C ALA A 259 7.26 11.01 1.61
N GLY A 260 6.04 10.77 1.14
CA GLY A 260 4.84 11.40 1.67
C GLY A 260 3.69 10.42 1.72
N TYR A 261 2.93 10.50 2.80
CA TYR A 261 1.68 9.78 2.97
C TYR A 261 0.64 10.73 3.57
N GLY A 262 -0.57 10.69 3.06
CA GLY A 262 -1.70 11.39 3.68
C GLY A 262 -2.97 10.60 3.52
N LYS A 263 -3.87 10.75 4.50
CA LYS A 263 -5.16 10.05 4.50
C LYS A 263 -6.27 11.02 4.88
N LEU A 264 -7.33 10.99 4.10
CA LEU A 264 -8.58 11.67 4.42
C LEU A 264 -9.62 10.61 4.82
N GLY A 265 -9.99 10.58 6.10
CA GLY A 265 -11.05 9.72 6.64
C GLY A 265 -12.42 10.37 6.64
N ARG A 266 -13.48 9.57 6.79
CA ARG A 266 -14.89 10.04 6.81
C ARG A 266 -15.28 10.80 8.07
N ARG A 267 -14.71 10.44 9.23
CA ARG A 267 -15.02 11.09 10.53
C ARG A 267 -13.77 11.56 11.26
N ASN A 268 -12.69 10.79 11.16
CA ASN A 268 -11.38 11.09 11.73
C ASN A 268 -10.29 10.26 11.01
N ALA A 269 -9.03 10.47 11.38
CA ALA A 269 -7.87 9.76 10.82
C ALA A 269 -7.98 8.21 10.92
N LEU A 270 -8.65 7.70 11.95
CA LEU A 270 -8.79 6.25 12.21
C LEU A 270 -9.94 5.60 11.42
N SER A 271 -10.76 6.39 10.73
CA SER A 271 -11.90 5.90 9.94
C SER A 271 -11.45 5.36 8.57
N ILE A 272 -12.35 4.61 7.91
CA ILE A 272 -12.13 4.14 6.55
C ILE A 272 -11.82 5.33 5.63
N SER A 273 -10.79 5.18 4.80
CA SER A 273 -10.31 6.21 3.88
C SER A 273 -11.38 6.59 2.85
N ILE A 274 -11.62 7.90 2.71
CA ILE A 274 -12.25 8.48 1.52
C ILE A 274 -11.24 8.48 0.37
N ALA A 275 -10.02 8.89 0.68
CA ALA A 275 -8.85 8.87 -0.19
C ALA A 275 -7.59 8.77 0.68
N SER A 276 -6.54 8.14 0.16
CA SER A 276 -5.19 8.24 0.69
C SER A 276 -4.22 8.48 -0.45
N VAL A 277 -3.12 9.18 -0.19
CA VAL A 277 -2.08 9.48 -1.17
C VAL A 277 -0.75 8.98 -0.62
N ALA A 278 -0.11 8.08 -1.35
CA ALA A 278 1.25 7.62 -1.13
C ALA A 278 2.13 8.17 -2.24
N LEU A 279 3.28 8.77 -1.88
CA LEU A 279 4.24 9.26 -2.86
C LEU A 279 5.69 8.96 -2.47
N LEU A 280 6.51 8.69 -3.49
CA LEU A 280 7.97 8.70 -3.43
C LEU A 280 8.51 9.56 -4.56
N LEU A 281 9.34 10.53 -4.23
CA LEU A 281 9.96 11.44 -5.19
C LEU A 281 11.48 11.30 -5.11
N ARG A 282 12.11 10.97 -6.23
CA ARG A 282 13.56 11.05 -6.37
C ARG A 282 13.93 12.48 -6.74
N ILE A 283 14.63 13.14 -5.84
CA ILE A 283 15.03 14.54 -5.94
C ILE A 283 16.49 14.62 -6.32
N VAL A 284 16.81 15.46 -7.30
CA VAL A 284 18.17 15.76 -7.74
C VAL A 284 18.46 17.24 -7.49
N PRO A 285 19.50 17.58 -6.71
CA PRO A 285 19.99 18.96 -6.62
C PRO A 285 20.46 19.46 -7.98
N ILE A 286 20.15 20.71 -8.33
CA ILE A 286 20.63 21.39 -9.54
C ILE A 286 21.19 22.77 -9.21
N ALA A 287 22.07 23.31 -10.07
CA ALA A 287 22.65 24.64 -9.88
C ALA A 287 21.57 25.73 -9.80
N GLY A 288 21.75 26.69 -8.87
CA GLY A 288 20.84 27.81 -8.65
C GLY A 288 20.86 28.85 -9.78
N ARG A 289 19.97 29.85 -9.72
CA ARG A 289 20.01 31.01 -10.63
C ARG A 289 21.28 31.84 -10.39
N THR A 290 21.81 32.43 -11.46
CA THR A 290 22.71 33.59 -11.38
C THR A 290 21.91 34.77 -10.85
N TYR A 291 22.30 35.35 -9.70
CA TYR A 291 21.76 36.65 -9.29
C TYR A 291 22.28 37.75 -10.24
N ALA A 292 21.62 38.92 -10.24
CA ALA A 292 21.86 40.04 -11.17
C ALA A 292 23.32 40.55 -11.25
N THR A 293 24.21 40.11 -10.37
CA THR A 293 25.66 40.35 -10.41
C THR A 293 26.41 39.46 -11.42
N GLY A 294 25.72 38.57 -12.15
CA GLY A 294 26.28 37.82 -13.28
C GLY A 294 27.26 36.70 -12.91
N THR A 295 27.42 36.40 -11.62
CA THR A 295 28.33 35.33 -11.17
C THR A 295 27.55 34.02 -10.93
N PRO A 296 27.85 32.92 -11.64
CA PRO A 296 27.25 31.61 -11.34
C PRO A 296 27.57 31.19 -9.91
N VAL A 297 26.56 30.77 -9.14
CA VAL A 297 26.79 30.15 -7.83
C VAL A 297 27.10 28.66 -8.07
N PRO A 298 28.30 28.16 -7.74
CA PRO A 298 28.61 26.75 -7.86
C PRO A 298 27.64 25.90 -7.02
N VAL A 299 27.29 24.70 -7.50
CA VAL A 299 26.58 23.70 -6.69
C VAL A 299 27.40 23.47 -5.41
N GLY A 300 26.84 23.81 -4.25
CA GLY A 300 27.53 23.67 -2.95
C GLY A 300 28.27 24.92 -2.45
N ALA A 301 28.26 26.05 -3.16
CA ALA A 301 28.74 27.32 -2.61
C ALA A 301 27.70 27.94 -1.67
N THR A 302 28.13 28.47 -0.52
CA THR A 302 27.32 28.92 0.62
C THR A 302 26.53 30.22 0.37
N GLY A 303 25.89 30.43 -0.80
CA GLY A 303 25.35 31.75 -1.15
C GLY A 303 24.26 31.86 -2.24
N GLY A 304 23.38 30.87 -2.43
CA GLY A 304 22.17 31.01 -3.27
C GLY A 304 21.22 29.81 -3.19
N PRO A 305 19.91 29.93 -3.51
CA PRO A 305 18.92 28.88 -3.28
C PRO A 305 19.19 27.71 -4.23
N ASN A 306 19.67 26.59 -3.68
CA ASN A 306 19.76 25.33 -4.40
C ASN A 306 18.36 24.98 -4.92
N ARG A 307 18.27 24.81 -6.23
CA ARG A 307 17.06 24.32 -6.88
C ARG A 307 17.12 22.81 -6.94
N PHE A 308 15.96 22.19 -7.07
CA PHE A 308 15.81 20.76 -7.09
C PHE A 308 14.96 20.37 -8.28
N ARG A 309 15.22 19.20 -8.85
CA ARG A 309 14.41 18.58 -9.90
C ARG A 309 13.85 17.27 -9.38
N ILE A 310 12.58 17.00 -9.66
CA ILE A 310 12.00 15.66 -9.52
C ILE A 310 12.46 14.84 -10.73
N ASP A 311 13.32 13.85 -10.52
CA ASP A 311 13.80 12.97 -11.60
C ASP A 311 12.87 11.76 -11.79
N GLU A 312 12.28 11.30 -10.69
CA GLU A 312 11.32 10.20 -10.68
C GLU A 312 10.22 10.49 -9.66
N ALA A 313 8.97 10.29 -10.07
CA ALA A 313 7.82 10.35 -9.18
C ALA A 313 7.12 8.99 -9.18
N ARG A 314 6.70 8.53 -8.00
CA ARG A 314 5.91 7.32 -7.81
C ARG A 314 4.73 7.64 -6.93
N ILE A 315 3.53 7.43 -7.43
CA ILE A 315 2.30 7.94 -6.83
C ILE A 315 1.25 6.85 -6.87
N SER A 316 0.62 6.58 -5.74
CA SER A 316 -0.57 5.73 -5.67
C SER A 316 -1.62 6.37 -4.79
N ILE A 317 -2.87 6.31 -5.22
CA ILE A 317 -4.01 6.91 -4.49
C ILE A 317 -4.98 5.79 -4.11
N GLY A 318 -5.17 5.59 -2.80
CA GLY A 318 -6.04 4.55 -2.25
C GLY A 318 -7.49 5.00 -2.11
N ALA A 319 -8.40 4.04 -1.92
CA ALA A 319 -9.84 4.22 -1.73
C ALA A 319 -10.62 4.86 -2.90
N VAL A 320 -9.96 5.16 -4.01
CA VAL A 320 -10.59 5.84 -5.16
C VAL A 320 -10.57 5.03 -6.45
N THR A 321 -9.74 3.99 -6.52
CA THR A 321 -9.64 3.05 -7.64
C THR A 321 -10.11 1.65 -7.22
N PRO A 322 -10.55 0.81 -8.16
CA PRO A 322 -10.95 -0.57 -7.85
C PRO A 322 -9.75 -1.48 -7.53
N ARG A 323 -8.55 -1.11 -7.96
CA ARG A 323 -7.29 -1.83 -7.77
C ARG A 323 -6.19 -0.85 -7.37
N PRO A 324 -5.24 -1.25 -6.50
CA PRO A 324 -4.11 -0.40 -6.16
C PRO A 324 -3.13 -0.36 -7.34
N ILE A 325 -2.93 0.82 -7.92
CA ILE A 325 -2.03 1.02 -9.07
C ILE A 325 -1.27 2.33 -8.97
N ARG A 326 -0.24 2.48 -9.81
CA ARG A 326 0.49 3.73 -9.98
C ARG A 326 -0.27 4.70 -10.87
N PHE A 327 -0.19 5.98 -10.54
CA PHE A 327 -0.82 7.08 -11.27
C PHE A 327 0.15 7.64 -12.31
N SER A 328 0.43 6.84 -13.35
CA SER A 328 1.52 7.07 -14.31
C SER A 328 1.43 8.42 -15.01
N LYS A 329 0.23 8.86 -15.42
CA LYS A 329 0.08 10.19 -16.06
C LYS A 329 0.41 11.33 -15.09
N THR A 330 0.06 11.15 -13.82
CA THR A 330 0.40 12.10 -12.76
C THR A 330 1.91 12.11 -12.49
N GLU A 331 2.54 10.93 -12.49
CA GLU A 331 3.99 10.77 -12.35
C GLU A 331 4.75 11.47 -13.48
N GLU A 332 4.32 11.30 -14.73
CA GLU A 332 4.91 11.94 -15.92
C GLU A 332 4.85 13.47 -15.84
N ILE A 333 3.74 14.04 -15.35
CA ILE A 333 3.59 15.49 -15.21
C ILE A 333 4.55 16.05 -14.15
N LEU A 334 4.77 15.32 -13.06
CA LEU A 334 5.68 15.75 -12.00
C LEU A 334 7.15 15.52 -12.35
N SER A 335 7.46 14.52 -13.19
CA SER A 335 8.83 14.29 -13.64
C SER A 335 9.37 15.52 -14.38
N GLY A 336 10.60 15.90 -14.05
CA GLY A 336 11.25 17.10 -14.55
C GLY A 336 10.81 18.40 -13.88
N LEU A 337 9.84 18.39 -12.95
CA LEU A 337 9.47 19.59 -12.20
C LEU A 337 10.68 20.12 -11.44
N VAL A 338 11.05 21.35 -11.75
CA VAL A 338 12.05 22.11 -11.02
C VAL A 338 11.37 22.99 -10.00
N PHE A 339 11.90 23.00 -8.79
CA PHE A 339 11.40 23.81 -7.70
C PHE A 339 12.55 24.35 -6.85
N GLY A 340 12.30 25.48 -6.19
CA GLY A 340 13.23 26.13 -5.29
C GLY A 340 12.49 26.74 -4.10
N PHE A 341 13.23 27.53 -3.35
CA PHE A 341 12.72 28.25 -2.19
C PHE A 341 13.00 29.74 -2.35
N ASP A 342 12.10 30.57 -1.85
CA ASP A 342 12.29 32.02 -1.78
C ASP A 342 13.28 32.41 -0.66
N GLU A 343 13.53 33.71 -0.51
CA GLU A 343 14.47 34.26 0.47
C GLU A 343 14.08 33.93 1.93
N ASP A 344 12.78 33.73 2.18
CA ASP A 344 12.23 33.32 3.49
C ASP A 344 12.28 31.79 3.69
N GLY A 345 12.80 31.05 2.71
CA GLY A 345 12.89 29.60 2.68
C GLY A 345 11.53 28.90 2.51
N GLN A 346 10.52 29.59 2.01
CA GLN A 346 9.24 29.01 1.61
C GLN A 346 9.32 28.48 0.18
N LEU A 347 8.55 27.43 -0.11
CA LEU A 347 8.50 26.85 -1.45
C LEU A 347 8.01 27.89 -2.47
N ASP A 348 8.82 28.18 -3.49
CA ASP A 348 8.50 29.20 -4.50
C ASP A 348 7.24 28.80 -5.27
N GLN A 349 6.13 29.47 -4.95
CA GLN A 349 4.82 29.18 -5.52
C GLN A 349 4.79 29.44 -7.02
N ALA A 350 5.58 30.37 -7.55
CA ALA A 350 5.60 30.66 -8.99
C ALA A 350 6.17 29.48 -9.78
N GLU A 351 7.13 28.73 -9.20
CA GLU A 351 7.73 27.57 -9.87
C GLU A 351 6.84 26.33 -9.81
N VAL A 352 6.09 26.13 -8.72
CA VAL A 352 5.37 24.87 -8.50
C VAL A 352 3.86 24.92 -8.77
N SER A 353 3.19 26.07 -8.56
CA SER A 353 1.71 26.12 -8.52
C SER A 353 1.06 25.60 -9.79
N GLY A 354 1.55 26.04 -10.95
CA GLY A 354 1.00 25.61 -12.24
C GLY A 354 1.10 24.10 -12.45
N ARG A 355 2.26 23.51 -12.12
CA ARG A 355 2.48 22.07 -12.31
C ARG A 355 1.71 21.23 -11.29
N ILE A 356 1.65 21.69 -10.04
CA ILE A 356 0.87 21.04 -8.98
C ILE A 356 -0.62 20.98 -9.36
N VAL A 357 -1.19 22.08 -9.85
CA VAL A 357 -2.61 22.11 -10.28
C VAL A 357 -2.85 21.20 -11.48
N VAL A 358 -1.92 21.13 -12.44
CA VAL A 358 -2.04 20.22 -13.59
C VAL A 358 -1.93 18.76 -13.14
N ALA A 359 -0.98 18.43 -12.27
CA ALA A 359 -0.82 17.08 -11.72
C ALA A 359 -2.04 16.66 -10.88
N SER A 360 -2.58 17.54 -10.04
CA SER A 360 -3.73 17.24 -9.19
C SER A 360 -5.01 17.00 -10.01
N ARG A 361 -5.18 17.73 -11.12
CA ARG A 361 -6.25 17.45 -12.11
C ARG A 361 -6.04 16.12 -12.82
N ALA A 362 -4.81 15.85 -13.27
CA ALA A 362 -4.49 14.58 -13.92
C ALA A 362 -4.74 13.38 -12.99
N ALA A 363 -4.44 13.51 -11.69
CA ALA A 363 -4.77 12.47 -10.72
C ALA A 363 -6.28 12.19 -10.63
N VAL A 364 -7.10 13.23 -10.69
CA VAL A 364 -8.57 13.08 -10.73
C VAL A 364 -9.03 12.44 -12.03
N ASP A 365 -8.48 12.85 -13.17
CA ASP A 365 -8.82 12.30 -14.47
C ASP A 365 -8.44 10.82 -14.58
N GLU A 366 -7.26 10.45 -14.05
CA GLU A 366 -6.81 9.06 -13.98
C GLU A 366 -7.72 8.24 -13.08
N MET A 367 -8.05 8.73 -11.89
CA MET A 367 -9.05 8.11 -11.00
C MET A 367 -10.35 7.83 -11.76
N ILE A 368 -10.92 8.84 -12.43
CA ILE A 368 -12.17 8.72 -13.20
C ILE A 368 -12.01 7.69 -14.33
N SER A 369 -10.88 7.69 -15.03
CA SER A 369 -10.62 6.74 -16.11
C SER A 369 -10.62 5.28 -15.64
N MET A 370 -10.18 5.02 -14.40
CA MET A 370 -10.14 3.68 -13.81
C MET A 370 -11.46 3.28 -13.12
N SER A 371 -12.13 4.23 -12.47
CA SER A 371 -13.31 3.94 -11.66
C SER A 371 -14.63 4.09 -12.44
N GLY A 372 -14.62 4.83 -13.55
CA GLY A 372 -15.80 5.42 -14.16
C GLY A 372 -16.38 6.56 -13.33
N ILE A 373 -17.37 7.27 -13.89
CA ILE A 373 -18.15 8.28 -13.17
C ILE A 373 -19.22 7.57 -12.32
N ARG A 374 -19.25 7.88 -11.02
CA ARG A 374 -20.17 7.32 -10.02
C ARG A 374 -20.78 8.47 -9.20
N GLN A 375 -21.81 8.16 -8.41
CA GLN A 375 -22.41 9.14 -7.49
C GLN A 375 -21.40 9.76 -6.52
N SER A 376 -20.33 9.01 -6.17
CA SER A 376 -19.27 9.48 -5.29
C SER A 376 -18.18 10.31 -5.97
N THR A 377 -18.14 10.34 -7.31
CA THR A 377 -17.10 11.06 -8.06
C THR A 377 -17.02 12.54 -7.69
N PRO A 378 -18.11 13.32 -7.59
CA PRO A 378 -18.01 14.76 -7.31
C PRO A 378 -17.23 15.10 -6.03
N TYR A 379 -17.55 14.42 -4.92
CA TYR A 379 -16.85 14.69 -3.66
C TYR A 379 -15.46 14.05 -3.62
N LYS A 380 -15.26 12.88 -4.25
CA LYS A 380 -13.94 12.23 -4.31
C LYS A 380 -12.95 13.02 -5.16
N SER A 381 -13.39 13.64 -6.26
CA SER A 381 -12.54 14.51 -7.08
C SER A 381 -11.98 15.68 -6.28
N VAL A 382 -12.81 16.32 -5.43
CA VAL A 382 -12.36 17.40 -4.55
C VAL A 382 -11.40 16.89 -3.48
N ALA A 383 -11.73 15.75 -2.86
CA ALA A 383 -10.90 15.13 -1.83
C ALA A 383 -9.52 14.71 -2.36
N VAL A 384 -9.46 14.04 -3.50
CA VAL A 384 -8.21 13.60 -4.15
C VAL A 384 -7.35 14.80 -4.49
N ARG A 385 -7.93 15.82 -5.13
CA ARG A 385 -7.18 17.02 -5.52
C ARG A 385 -6.57 17.71 -4.31
N GLY A 386 -7.38 18.00 -3.29
CA GLY A 386 -6.92 18.70 -2.09
C GLY A 386 -5.88 17.89 -1.30
N LEU A 387 -6.14 16.60 -1.07
CA LEU A 387 -5.20 15.73 -0.34
C LEU A 387 -3.88 15.59 -1.11
N PHE A 388 -3.94 15.36 -2.42
CA PHE A 388 -2.75 15.24 -3.25
C PHE A 388 -1.87 16.49 -3.21
N GLU A 389 -2.47 17.68 -3.40
CA GLU A 389 -1.75 18.96 -3.34
C GLU A 389 -1.09 19.16 -1.97
N GLN A 390 -1.80 18.87 -0.88
CA GLN A 390 -1.25 19.03 0.47
C GLN A 390 -0.08 18.06 0.73
N VAL A 391 -0.22 16.78 0.37
CA VAL A 391 0.85 15.78 0.59
C VAL A 391 2.06 16.10 -0.29
N LEU A 392 1.85 16.51 -1.55
CA LEU A 392 2.92 16.91 -2.45
C LEU A 392 3.68 18.15 -1.93
N ILE A 393 2.97 19.23 -1.58
CA ILE A 393 3.59 20.45 -1.05
C ILE A 393 4.33 20.16 0.25
N GLY A 394 3.70 19.42 1.17
CA GLY A 394 4.31 19.01 2.43
C GLY A 394 5.59 18.20 2.22
N THR A 395 5.59 17.32 1.23
CA THR A 395 6.77 16.54 0.85
C THR A 395 7.86 17.42 0.27
N LEU A 396 7.55 18.28 -0.71
CA LEU A 396 8.55 19.16 -1.35
C LEU A 396 9.21 20.10 -0.34
N ARG A 397 8.47 20.57 0.67
CA ARG A 397 9.01 21.39 1.77
C ARG A 397 10.09 20.66 2.59
N LEU A 398 10.13 19.32 2.61
CA LEU A 398 11.22 18.60 3.25
C LEU A 398 12.57 18.79 2.52
N ALA A 399 12.56 19.14 1.23
CA ALA A 399 13.79 19.51 0.55
C ALA A 399 14.40 20.80 1.15
N ALA A 400 13.58 21.75 1.63
CA ALA A 400 14.04 22.97 2.30
C ALA A 400 14.70 22.69 3.65
N ASN A 401 14.19 21.72 4.42
CA ASN A 401 14.77 21.36 5.72
C ASN A 401 16.17 20.74 5.59
N SER A 402 16.54 20.31 4.38
CA SER A 402 17.92 20.01 4.03
C SER A 402 18.82 21.22 4.16
N TRP A 403 18.36 22.42 3.84
CA TRP A 403 19.19 23.63 3.73
C TRP A 403 19.52 24.31 5.06
N ARG A 404 18.62 24.23 6.07
CA ARG A 404 18.73 25.01 7.32
C ARG A 404 19.66 24.41 8.40
N LYS A 405 20.29 23.27 8.14
CA LYS A 405 21.26 22.62 9.04
C LYS A 405 22.51 22.29 8.26
#